data_AF-A0A7J8IN54-F1
#
_entry.id   AF-A0A7J8IN54-F1
#
_cell.length_a   1.000
_cell.length_b   1.000
_cell.length_c   1.000
_cell.angle_alpha   90.00
_cell.angle_beta   90.00
_cell.angle_gamma   90.00
#
_symmetry.space_group_name_H-M   'P 1'
#
loop_
_entity.id
_entity.type
_entity.pdbx_description
1 polymer ?
#
loop_
_entity_poly.entity_id
_entity_poly.type
_entity_poly.pdbx_seq_one_letter_code
_entity_poly.pdbx_strand_id
1 'polypeptide(L)'
;MAGPVVKSRFKMAASCFPCRVARGHRSHAHFRLLGLSMAALGTLLSSIRRLHCSAAIRAGSQWRLQQGLAASPSGYGPLTELPDWSYADGRPAPPMKGQLRRKAQREKFARRVVLLSQEMDAGLQAWQLRQQEKLQEEERKHKNALKRKGAAPQTSLPSQ
;
A
#
# COMPACT_ATOMS: atom_id res chain seq x y z
N MET A 1 -4.97 10.62 -39.40
CA MET A 1 -5.37 9.44 -38.62
C MET A 1 -5.59 9.87 -37.18
N ALA A 2 -6.83 10.23 -36.84
CA ALA A 2 -7.20 10.79 -35.55
C ALA A 2 -7.49 9.65 -34.54
N GLY A 3 -6.78 9.64 -33.41
CA GLY A 3 -6.98 8.66 -32.34
C GLY A 3 -8.26 8.94 -31.50
N PRO A 4 -8.82 7.93 -30.83
CA PRO A 4 -10.11 8.07 -30.16
C PRO A 4 -10.00 8.82 -28.81
N VAL A 5 -10.94 9.73 -28.61
CA VAL A 5 -11.19 10.49 -27.39
C VAL A 5 -11.83 9.58 -26.33
N VAL A 6 -11.13 9.35 -25.23
CA VAL A 6 -11.63 8.56 -24.09
C VAL A 6 -12.46 9.46 -23.18
N LYS A 7 -13.79 9.33 -23.22
CA LYS A 7 -14.72 10.05 -22.33
C LYS A 7 -14.77 9.35 -20.97
N SER A 8 -14.15 9.94 -19.95
CA SER A 8 -14.29 9.50 -18.55
C SER A 8 -15.68 9.88 -18.00
N ARG A 9 -16.58 8.91 -17.86
CA ARG A 9 -17.85 9.08 -17.11
C ARG A 9 -17.56 9.02 -15.62
N PHE A 10 -17.63 10.17 -14.97
CA PHE A 10 -17.65 10.30 -13.51
C PHE A 10 -19.04 9.84 -13.00
N LYS A 11 -19.11 8.73 -12.27
CA LYS A 11 -20.32 8.32 -11.54
C LYS A 11 -20.22 8.87 -10.12
N MET A 12 -20.97 9.94 -9.85
CA MET A 12 -21.26 10.41 -8.49
C MET A 12 -22.19 9.39 -7.80
N ALA A 13 -21.76 8.88 -6.65
CA ALA A 13 -22.61 8.10 -5.75
C ALA A 13 -23.34 9.07 -4.82
N ALA A 14 -24.67 9.05 -4.86
CA ALA A 14 -25.54 9.81 -3.97
C ALA A 14 -25.58 9.12 -2.59
N SER A 15 -25.16 9.83 -1.55
CA SER A 15 -25.34 9.42 -0.16
C SER A 15 -26.78 9.71 0.29
N CYS A 16 -27.50 8.66 0.67
CA CYS A 16 -28.85 8.76 1.23
C CYS A 16 -28.86 9.50 2.57
N PHE A 17 -29.80 10.44 2.68
CA PHE A 17 -30.18 11.16 3.89
C PHE A 17 -30.82 10.20 4.93
N PRO A 18 -30.55 10.36 6.24
CA PRO A 18 -31.33 9.67 7.26
C PRO A 18 -32.69 10.35 7.46
N CYS A 19 -33.76 9.57 7.29
CA CYS A 19 -35.13 9.97 7.59
C CYS A 19 -35.29 10.28 9.09
N ARG A 20 -35.66 11.52 9.40
CA ARG A 20 -36.19 11.96 10.70
C ARG A 20 -37.59 11.36 10.89
N VAL A 21 -37.76 10.51 11.90
CA VAL A 21 -39.10 10.11 12.39
C VAL A 21 -39.34 10.82 13.71
N ALA A 22 -40.38 11.66 13.73
CA ALA A 22 -40.86 12.39 14.89
C ALA A 22 -41.45 11.42 15.93
N ARG A 23 -41.06 11.58 17.20
CA ARG A 23 -41.72 10.91 18.33
C ARG A 23 -42.76 11.84 18.93
N GLY A 24 -44.02 11.40 18.89
CA GLY A 24 -45.15 12.06 19.53
C GLY A 24 -45.10 11.93 21.05
N HIS A 25 -45.53 12.99 21.71
CA HIS A 25 -45.80 13.06 23.15
C HIS A 25 -47.11 12.33 23.47
N ARG A 26 -47.12 11.44 24.47
CA ARG A 26 -48.33 11.05 25.20
C ARG A 26 -48.01 10.74 26.66
N SER A 27 -48.87 11.27 27.50
CA SER A 27 -48.72 11.42 28.94
C SER A 27 -49.18 10.19 29.74
N HIS A 28 -48.58 10.06 30.94
CA HIS A 28 -49.03 9.43 32.19
C HIS A 28 -49.76 8.07 32.18
N ALA A 29 -49.21 7.11 32.93
CA ALA A 29 -49.83 6.62 34.18
C ALA A 29 -48.83 5.80 34.99
N HIS A 30 -48.91 5.95 36.32
CA HIS A 30 -48.14 5.21 37.31
C HIS A 30 -48.67 3.78 37.45
N PHE A 31 -47.78 2.80 37.52
CA PHE A 31 -47.98 1.60 38.33
C PHE A 31 -46.61 1.16 38.87
N ARG A 32 -46.42 1.34 40.18
CA ARG A 32 -45.30 0.74 40.92
C ARG A 32 -45.70 -0.71 41.25
N LEU A 33 -44.84 -1.66 40.91
CA LEU A 33 -44.71 -2.89 41.69
C LEU A 33 -43.25 -3.33 41.70
N LEU A 34 -42.80 -3.68 42.89
CA LEU A 34 -41.44 -4.03 43.26
C LEU A 34 -40.93 -5.22 42.43
N GLY A 35 -39.81 -5.00 41.74
CA GLY A 35 -38.97 -6.06 41.21
C GLY A 35 -37.53 -5.61 41.34
N LEU A 36 -36.75 -6.29 42.20
CA LEU A 36 -35.30 -6.13 42.18
C LEU A 36 -34.83 -6.45 40.76
N SER A 37 -34.30 -5.43 40.09
CA SER A 37 -33.98 -5.49 38.67
C SER A 37 -32.80 -6.43 38.42
N MET A 38 -33.07 -7.53 37.70
CA MET A 38 -32.07 -8.35 37.02
C MET A 38 -31.18 -7.55 36.04
N ALA A 39 -31.41 -6.25 35.84
CA ALA A 39 -30.55 -5.39 35.05
C ALA A 39 -29.21 -5.06 35.74
N ALA A 40 -29.13 -5.14 37.08
CA ALA A 40 -27.89 -4.89 37.80
C ALA A 40 -26.90 -6.07 37.74
N LEU A 41 -27.37 -7.31 37.50
CA LEU A 41 -26.50 -8.44 37.16
C LEU A 41 -26.07 -8.43 35.69
N GLY A 42 -26.92 -7.93 34.78
CA GLY A 42 -26.62 -7.86 33.35
C GLY A 42 -25.49 -6.90 32.98
N THR A 43 -25.29 -5.84 33.78
CA THR A 43 -24.19 -4.88 33.58
C THR A 43 -22.84 -5.41 34.08
N LEU A 44 -22.82 -6.27 35.11
CA LEU A 44 -21.57 -6.88 35.61
C LEU A 44 -21.03 -7.97 34.66
N LEU A 45 -21.92 -8.76 34.03
CA LEU A 45 -21.55 -9.85 33.11
C LEU A 45 -21.19 -9.36 31.69
N SER A 46 -21.50 -8.12 31.34
CA SER A 46 -21.18 -7.54 30.02
C SER A 46 -19.75 -7.01 29.92
N SER A 47 -19.07 -6.78 31.05
CA SER A 47 -17.69 -6.30 31.10
C SER A 47 -16.64 -7.37 30.77
N ILE A 48 -17.01 -8.66 30.77
CA ILE A 48 -16.08 -9.78 30.55
C ILE A 48 -15.87 -10.09 29.05
N ARG A 49 -16.76 -9.61 28.17
CA ARG A 49 -16.74 -9.94 26.72
C ARG A 49 -15.71 -9.18 25.87
N ARG A 50 -14.76 -8.46 26.49
CA ARG A 50 -13.73 -7.67 25.78
C ARG A 50 -12.33 -7.85 26.36
N LEU A 51 -11.92 -9.07 26.67
CA LEU A 51 -10.49 -9.38 26.77
C LEU A 51 -9.95 -9.50 25.34
N HIS A 52 -9.43 -8.39 24.81
CA HIS A 52 -8.85 -8.33 23.47
C HIS A 52 -7.45 -8.97 23.50
N CYS A 53 -7.32 -10.19 22.96
CA CYS A 53 -6.04 -10.94 22.93
C CYS A 53 -4.93 -10.32 22.06
N SER A 54 -5.10 -9.11 21.52
CA SER A 54 -4.11 -8.47 20.64
C SER A 54 -2.76 -8.25 21.31
N ALA A 55 -2.74 -8.01 22.62
CA ALA A 55 -1.50 -7.86 23.38
C ALA A 55 -0.72 -9.18 23.48
N ALA A 56 -1.42 -10.30 23.74
CA ALA A 56 -0.81 -11.63 23.81
C ALA A 56 -0.26 -12.09 22.45
N ILE A 57 -0.93 -11.75 21.34
CA ILE A 57 -0.46 -12.07 19.98
C ILE A 57 0.87 -11.35 19.66
N ARG A 58 1.17 -10.22 20.32
CA ARG A 58 2.44 -9.50 20.14
C ARG A 58 3.56 -9.95 21.07
N ALA A 59 3.30 -10.87 22.01
CA ALA A 59 4.32 -11.39 22.91
C ALA A 59 5.46 -12.04 22.11
N GLY A 60 6.70 -11.58 22.34
CA GLY A 60 7.90 -12.09 21.65
C GLY A 60 8.05 -11.67 20.18
N SER A 61 7.19 -10.78 19.64
CA SER A 61 7.31 -10.30 18.26
C SER A 61 8.62 -9.54 17.98
N GLN A 62 9.07 -8.71 18.93
CA GLN A 62 10.33 -7.97 18.83
C GLN A 62 11.54 -8.91 18.77
N TRP A 63 11.60 -9.91 19.65
CA TRP A 63 12.65 -10.92 19.61
C TRP A 63 12.65 -11.67 18.28
N ARG A 64 11.49 -12.06 17.75
CA ARG A 64 11.39 -12.71 16.43
C ARG A 64 11.94 -11.82 15.32
N LEU A 65 11.60 -10.54 15.31
CA LEU A 65 12.13 -9.59 14.32
C LEU A 65 13.65 -9.43 14.42
N GLN A 66 14.20 -9.39 15.64
CA GLN A 66 15.66 -9.39 15.87
C GLN A 66 16.34 -10.65 15.30
N GLN A 67 15.64 -11.78 15.29
CA GLN A 67 16.11 -13.04 14.68
C GLN A 67 15.79 -13.14 13.18
N GLY A 68 15.25 -12.10 12.54
CA GLY A 68 14.88 -12.12 11.13
C GLY A 68 13.64 -12.97 10.80
N LEU A 69 12.84 -13.34 11.80
CA LEU A 69 11.59 -14.09 11.64
C LEU A 69 10.39 -13.15 11.48
N ALA A 70 9.28 -13.70 11.01
CA ALA A 70 8.01 -13.00 10.99
C ALA A 70 7.58 -12.58 12.40
N ALA A 71 7.10 -11.33 12.56
CA ALA A 71 6.59 -10.84 13.85
C ALA A 71 5.47 -11.74 14.41
N SER A 72 4.57 -12.19 13.52
CA SER A 72 3.55 -13.20 13.79
C SER A 72 4.01 -14.59 13.33
N PRO A 73 3.85 -15.65 14.14
CA PRO A 73 4.23 -17.01 13.76
C PRO A 73 3.41 -17.56 12.57
N SER A 74 2.24 -16.98 12.29
CA SER A 74 1.36 -17.39 11.18
C SER A 74 1.62 -16.66 9.86
N GLY A 75 2.58 -15.73 9.81
CA GLY A 75 2.82 -14.88 8.64
C GLY A 75 3.48 -15.64 7.49
N TYR A 76 4.75 -15.96 7.66
CA TYR A 76 5.55 -16.78 6.76
C TYR A 76 6.50 -17.62 7.61
N GLY A 77 6.85 -18.81 7.12
CA GLY A 77 7.73 -19.73 7.82
C GLY A 77 7.28 -21.18 7.66
N PRO A 78 8.05 -22.13 8.20
CA PRO A 78 7.77 -23.56 8.05
C PRO A 78 6.38 -23.94 8.59
N LEU A 79 5.96 -23.33 9.70
CA LEU A 79 4.66 -23.58 10.31
C LEU A 79 3.45 -23.29 9.39
N THR A 80 3.59 -22.38 8.41
CA THR A 80 2.47 -21.98 7.55
C THR A 80 2.67 -22.32 6.07
N GLU A 81 3.91 -22.54 5.64
CA GLU A 81 4.23 -22.87 4.25
C GLU A 81 4.34 -24.39 4.03
N LEU A 82 4.62 -25.18 5.07
CA LEU A 82 4.62 -26.64 4.97
C LEU A 82 3.18 -27.19 4.90
N PRO A 83 2.99 -28.36 4.26
CA PRO A 83 1.70 -29.03 4.28
C PRO A 83 1.44 -29.65 5.66
N ASP A 84 0.21 -29.51 6.16
CA ASP A 84 -0.19 -30.04 7.47
C ASP A 84 -0.28 -31.58 7.49
N TRP A 85 -0.37 -32.22 6.33
CA TRP A 85 -0.47 -33.68 6.19
C TRP A 85 0.10 -34.17 4.85
N SER A 86 0.31 -35.47 4.75
CA SER A 86 0.68 -36.17 3.51
C SER A 86 -0.01 -37.54 3.46
N TYR A 87 -0.08 -38.16 2.28
CA TYR A 87 -0.62 -39.51 2.15
C TYR A 87 0.35 -40.52 2.79
N ALA A 88 -0.17 -41.63 3.32
CA ALA A 88 0.65 -42.70 3.91
C ALA A 88 1.67 -43.29 2.92
N ASP A 89 1.33 -43.30 1.62
CA ASP A 89 2.21 -43.73 0.54
C ASP A 89 3.39 -42.76 0.27
N GLY A 90 3.45 -41.62 0.97
CA GLY A 90 4.45 -40.57 0.75
C GLY A 90 4.11 -39.59 -0.37
N ARG A 91 2.93 -39.71 -1.00
CA ARG A 91 2.47 -38.72 -1.99
C ARG A 91 2.24 -37.37 -1.30
N PRO A 92 2.62 -36.24 -1.93
CA PRO A 92 2.39 -34.93 -1.35
C PRO A 92 0.91 -34.58 -1.33
N ALA A 93 0.49 -33.86 -0.28
CA ALA A 93 -0.87 -33.32 -0.23
C ALA A 93 -1.09 -32.29 -1.35
N PRO A 94 -2.32 -32.20 -1.90
CA PRO A 94 -2.68 -31.15 -2.83
C PRO A 94 -2.45 -29.76 -2.22
N PRO A 95 -2.00 -28.76 -3.01
CA PRO A 95 -1.67 -27.45 -2.48
C PRO A 95 -2.91 -26.72 -1.95
N MET A 96 -2.78 -26.09 -0.78
CA MET A 96 -3.89 -25.37 -0.16
C MET A 96 -4.18 -24.06 -0.89
N LYS A 97 -5.46 -23.67 -0.97
CA LYS A 97 -5.90 -22.41 -1.63
C LYS A 97 -5.13 -21.18 -1.11
N GLY A 98 -4.88 -21.12 0.20
CA GLY A 98 -4.13 -20.04 0.84
C GLY A 98 -2.64 -20.01 0.44
N GLN A 99 -2.00 -21.16 0.27
CA GLN A 99 -0.63 -21.26 -0.23
C GLN A 99 -0.54 -20.78 -1.68
N LEU A 100 -1.45 -21.24 -2.55
CA LEU A 100 -1.52 -20.80 -3.95
C LEU A 100 -1.70 -19.28 -4.07
N ARG A 101 -2.64 -18.71 -3.29
CA ARG A 101 -2.85 -17.26 -3.25
C ARG A 101 -1.59 -16.50 -2.82
N ARG A 102 -0.91 -16.96 -1.76
CA ARG A 102 0.34 -16.33 -1.27
C ARG A 102 1.46 -16.42 -2.30
N LYS A 103 1.63 -17.56 -2.97
CA LYS A 103 2.60 -17.71 -4.08
C LYS A 103 2.33 -16.72 -5.21
N ALA A 104 1.08 -16.62 -5.67
CA ALA A 104 0.70 -15.66 -6.70
C ALA A 104 0.91 -14.20 -6.28
N GLN A 105 0.65 -13.87 -5.00
CA GLN A 105 0.92 -12.52 -4.47
C GLN A 105 2.41 -12.21 -4.42
N ARG A 106 3.25 -13.16 -3.97
CA ARG A 106 4.72 -13.02 -3.96
C ARG A 106 5.29 -12.85 -5.36
N GLU A 107 4.79 -13.62 -6.31
CA GLU A 107 5.17 -13.51 -7.73
C GLU A 107 4.81 -12.13 -8.30
N LYS A 108 3.58 -11.66 -8.09
CA LYS A 108 3.16 -10.32 -8.51
C LYS A 108 4.03 -9.23 -7.89
N PHE A 109 4.36 -9.37 -6.61
CA PHE A 109 5.23 -8.43 -5.92
C PHE A 109 6.64 -8.42 -6.52
N ALA A 110 7.25 -9.59 -6.73
CA ALA A 110 8.57 -9.71 -7.33
C ALA A 110 8.62 -9.11 -8.75
N ARG A 111 7.62 -9.38 -9.58
CA ARG A 111 7.49 -8.78 -10.91
C ARG A 111 7.46 -7.26 -10.86
N ARG A 112 6.73 -6.70 -9.90
CA ARG A 112 6.64 -5.24 -9.73
C ARG A 112 7.96 -4.63 -9.29
N VAL A 113 8.68 -5.28 -8.38
CA VAL A 113 10.02 -4.82 -7.96
C VAL A 113 10.96 -4.75 -9.15
N VAL A 114 11.03 -5.82 -9.96
CA VAL A 114 11.87 -5.86 -11.15
C VAL A 114 11.50 -4.77 -12.15
N LEU A 115 10.21 -4.60 -12.43
CA LEU A 115 9.72 -3.58 -13.35
C LEU A 115 10.17 -2.17 -12.91
N LEU A 116 9.94 -1.82 -11.64
CA LEU A 116 10.28 -0.49 -11.12
C LEU A 116 11.79 -0.24 -11.13
N SER A 117 12.61 -1.25 -10.84
CA SER A 117 14.07 -1.15 -10.96
C SER A 117 14.50 -0.85 -12.39
N GLN A 118 13.92 -1.55 -13.38
CA GLN A 118 14.23 -1.34 -14.79
C GLN A 118 13.81 0.06 -15.28
N GLU A 119 12.62 0.52 -14.88
CA GLU A 119 12.14 1.87 -15.22
C GLU A 119 13.08 2.96 -14.67
N MET A 120 13.56 2.78 -13.44
CA MET A 120 14.52 3.68 -12.80
C MET A 120 15.86 3.70 -13.56
N ASP A 121 16.41 2.53 -13.87
CA ASP A 121 17.69 2.39 -14.57
C ASP A 121 17.61 2.99 -15.98
N ALA A 122 16.54 2.71 -16.72
CA ALA A 122 16.28 3.29 -18.04
C ALA A 122 16.15 4.82 -17.96
N GLY A 123 15.48 5.34 -16.92
CA GLY A 123 15.37 6.77 -16.66
C GLY A 123 16.72 7.44 -16.45
N LEU A 124 17.60 6.80 -15.67
CA LEU A 124 18.96 7.28 -15.42
C LEU A 124 19.80 7.28 -16.70
N GLN A 125 19.80 6.18 -17.45
CA GLN A 125 20.52 6.08 -18.73
C GLN A 125 20.05 7.13 -19.73
N ALA A 126 18.74 7.31 -19.89
CA ALA A 126 18.18 8.30 -20.79
C ALA A 126 18.55 9.74 -20.35
N TRP A 127 18.60 10.01 -19.04
CA TRP A 127 19.06 11.31 -18.55
C TRP A 127 20.55 11.54 -18.84
N GLN A 128 21.40 10.54 -18.61
CA GLN A 128 22.84 10.61 -18.89
C GLN A 128 23.11 10.86 -20.37
N LEU A 129 22.44 10.12 -21.26
CA LEU A 129 22.55 10.30 -22.71
C LEU A 129 22.18 11.72 -23.13
N ARG A 130 21.06 12.25 -22.62
CA ARG A 130 20.65 13.64 -22.91
C ARG A 130 21.68 14.68 -22.44
N GLN A 131 22.35 14.45 -21.31
CA GLN A 131 23.42 15.35 -20.86
C GLN A 131 24.62 15.30 -21.82
N GLN A 132 25.03 14.11 -22.24
CA GLN A 132 26.13 13.94 -23.19
C GLN A 132 25.81 14.55 -24.55
N GLU A 133 24.61 14.29 -25.08
CA GLU A 133 24.14 14.86 -26.35
C GLU A 133 24.14 16.40 -26.31
N LYS A 134 23.66 16.99 -25.21
CA LYS A 134 23.66 18.44 -25.04
C LYS A 134 25.08 19.02 -25.10
N LEU A 135 26.04 18.40 -24.40
CA LEU A 135 27.43 18.84 -24.44
C LEU A 135 28.03 18.69 -25.85
N GLN A 136 27.78 17.55 -26.49
CA GLN A 136 28.24 17.30 -27.86
C GLN A 136 27.62 18.29 -28.86
N GLU A 137 26.35 18.63 -28.70
CA GLU A 137 25.67 19.59 -29.57
C GLU A 137 26.28 20.99 -29.44
N GLU A 138 26.57 21.44 -28.22
CA GLU A 138 27.26 22.71 -27.98
C GLU A 138 28.68 22.71 -28.57
N GLU A 139 29.44 21.63 -28.41
CA GLU A 139 30.73 21.48 -29.08
C GLU A 139 30.62 21.52 -30.61
N ARG A 140 29.59 20.85 -31.16
CA ARG A 140 29.33 20.85 -32.60
C ARG A 140 28.94 22.23 -33.10
N LYS A 141 28.10 22.96 -32.37
CA LYS A 141 27.74 24.36 -32.66
C LYS A 141 28.98 25.25 -32.64
N HIS A 142 29.84 25.11 -31.64
CA HIS A 142 31.09 25.87 -31.55
C HIS A 142 32.05 25.55 -32.72
N LYS A 143 32.23 24.27 -33.06
CA LYS A 143 33.07 23.85 -34.20
C LYS A 143 32.52 24.33 -35.56
N ASN A 144 31.20 24.34 -35.71
CA ASN A 144 30.53 24.78 -36.93
C ASN A 144 30.33 26.30 -36.99
N ALA A 145 30.66 27.05 -35.95
CA ALA A 145 30.50 28.49 -35.92
C ALA A 145 31.45 29.16 -36.92
N LEU A 146 30.91 29.98 -37.81
CA LEU A 146 31.69 30.79 -38.72
C LEU A 146 32.51 31.83 -37.93
N LYS A 147 33.69 32.18 -38.46
CA LYS A 147 34.49 33.28 -37.91
C LYS A 147 33.64 34.56 -37.90
N ARG A 148 33.55 35.22 -36.75
CA ARG A 148 32.87 36.50 -36.62
C ARG A 148 33.54 37.52 -37.56
N LYS A 149 32.75 38.29 -38.28
CA LYS A 149 33.22 39.44 -39.09
C LYS A 149 32.88 40.74 -38.33
N GLY A 150 33.82 41.68 -38.27
CA GLY A 150 33.69 42.96 -37.53
C GLY A 150 34.78 43.14 -36.46
N ALA A 151 34.79 44.30 -35.79
CA ALA A 151 35.73 44.59 -34.70
C ALA A 151 35.49 43.66 -33.50
N ALA A 152 36.56 43.12 -32.93
CA ALA A 152 36.48 42.22 -31.78
C ALA A 152 35.89 42.96 -30.57
N PRO A 153 34.89 42.39 -29.87
CA PRO A 153 34.38 43.00 -28.66
C PRO A 153 35.50 43.02 -27.62
N GLN A 154 35.76 44.20 -27.05
CA GLN A 154 36.62 44.37 -25.88
C GLN A 154 36.05 43.50 -24.76
N THR A 155 36.64 42.33 -24.50
CA THR A 155 36.29 41.49 -23.36
C THR A 155 36.80 42.18 -22.10
N SER A 156 35.92 42.88 -21.38
CA SER A 156 36.25 43.40 -20.05
C SER A 156 36.43 42.22 -19.11
N LEU A 157 37.69 41.94 -18.75
CA LEU A 157 38.04 41.02 -17.67
C LEU A 157 37.38 41.51 -16.37
N PRO A 158 36.82 40.63 -15.53
CA PRO A 158 36.33 41.03 -14.22
C PRO A 158 37.52 41.48 -13.37
N SER A 159 37.52 42.75 -12.96
CA SER A 159 38.43 43.28 -11.93
C SER A 159 38.22 42.48 -10.65
N GLN A 160 39.33 42.05 -10.04
CA GLN A 160 39.34 41.51 -8.68
C GLN A 160 38.87 42.56 -7.66
#